data_AF-B1G6K2-F1
#
_entry.id   AF-B1G6K2-F1
#
_cell.length_a   1.000
_cell.length_b   1.000
_cell.length_c   1.000
_cell.angle_alpha   90.00
_cell.angle_beta   90.00
_cell.angle_gamma   90.00
#
_symmetry.space_group_name_H-M   'P 1'
#
loop_
_entity.id
_entity.type
_entity.pdbx_description
1 polymer ?
#
loop_
_entity_poly.entity_id
_entity_poly.type
_entity_poly.pdbx_seq_one_letter_code
_entity_poly.pdbx_strand_id
1 'polypeptide(L)'
;MVSQSLSAVLEEAQHVMTERVAIASGLEENPRLWGLLIGDADFTHRAGDRGLVFSRNGPGLIAGRHGVNSVPLIDAATGCLSVTILEDCPRKVRQGLAEFLAEQGYLSAPKNLMVRALGSPQTFTRRDFSDLFRWRHLLAASAYKWIAAMAAAVDETRNSIQRQVKLRSARHTTALNDYHNVVSSLRLLMSLSSTATGAPWLRELATLPRLKTWTPSLFLSRERMLVPAIQSALAATWMGLAAVDVYFARLENSTDRLTTFDAVLGLASFAISYSEVSSSILPRVKAALTELELSVDKDFVRALMRSFDLAVNDPLGSTSLLCSWIASGTLTEPVLSQGVKNEMASRFATVALREYADAATTISGYFLAILALRLFMADRPHDFYPEGQQRSHGTNFAAAKTALLRSNNVDIRIETAATPGTYH
;
A
#
# COMPACT_ATOMS: atom_id res chain seq x y z
N MET A 1 -19.88 8.85 -20.67
CA MET A 1 -19.97 9.67 -19.45
C MET A 1 -19.12 9.13 -18.29
N VAL A 2 -19.10 7.81 -18.01
CA VAL A 2 -18.29 7.23 -16.90
C VAL A 2 -16.78 7.52 -17.03
N SER A 3 -16.20 7.39 -18.23
CA SER A 3 -14.77 7.62 -18.48
C SER A 3 -14.31 9.07 -18.24
N GLN A 4 -15.13 10.08 -18.55
CA GLN A 4 -14.79 11.48 -18.32
C GLN A 4 -14.82 11.84 -16.82
N SER A 5 -15.79 11.29 -16.08
CA SER A 5 -15.85 11.47 -14.63
C SER A 5 -14.67 10.82 -13.92
N LEU A 6 -14.21 9.66 -14.38
CA LEU A 6 -13.08 8.95 -13.78
C LEU A 6 -11.75 9.69 -14.03
N SER A 7 -11.50 10.16 -15.26
CA SER A 7 -10.28 10.92 -15.58
C SER A 7 -10.15 12.16 -14.71
N ALA A 8 -11.25 12.90 -14.55
CA ALA A 8 -11.29 14.09 -13.70
C ALA A 8 -10.93 13.78 -12.24
N VAL A 9 -11.46 12.69 -11.66
CA VAL A 9 -11.15 12.28 -10.28
C VAL A 9 -9.68 11.90 -10.12
N LEU A 10 -9.10 11.19 -11.09
CA LEU A 10 -7.69 10.78 -11.05
C LEU A 10 -6.75 11.98 -11.19
N GLU A 11 -7.05 12.89 -12.12
CA GLU A 11 -6.30 14.12 -12.35
C GLU A 11 -6.37 15.05 -11.13
N GLU A 12 -7.55 15.21 -10.54
CA GLU A 12 -7.74 15.99 -9.31
C GLU A 12 -6.92 15.40 -8.15
N ALA A 13 -7.01 14.09 -7.93
CA ALA A 13 -6.26 13.44 -6.86
C ALA A 13 -4.74 13.60 -7.04
N GLN A 14 -4.23 13.42 -8.26
CA GLN A 14 -2.82 13.64 -8.59
C GLN A 14 -2.40 15.10 -8.40
N HIS A 15 -3.24 16.04 -8.83
CA HIS A 15 -2.99 17.48 -8.69
C HIS A 15 -2.85 17.85 -7.22
N VAL A 16 -3.80 17.44 -6.38
CA VAL A 16 -3.78 17.70 -4.93
C VAL A 16 -2.56 17.07 -4.26
N MET A 17 -2.20 15.83 -4.62
CA MET A 17 -0.97 15.20 -4.09
C MET A 17 0.29 16.00 -4.46
N THR A 18 0.39 16.43 -5.73
CA THR A 18 1.53 17.19 -6.24
C THR A 18 1.64 18.55 -5.55
N GLU A 19 0.54 19.29 -5.47
CA GLU A 19 0.47 20.61 -4.87
C GLU A 19 0.88 20.58 -3.39
N ARG A 20 0.32 19.65 -2.61
CA ARG A 20 0.62 19.55 -1.17
C ARG A 20 2.09 19.21 -0.89
N VAL A 21 2.67 18.30 -1.66
CA VAL A 21 4.10 17.98 -1.54
C VAL A 21 4.97 19.16 -1.98
N ALA A 22 4.58 19.91 -3.01
CA ALA A 22 5.30 21.11 -3.42
C ALA A 22 5.27 22.22 -2.38
N ILE A 23 4.11 22.44 -1.74
CA ILE A 23 3.99 23.39 -0.61
C ILE A 23 4.88 22.94 0.54
N ALA A 24 4.85 21.65 0.90
CA ALA A 24 5.65 21.12 1.99
C ALA A 24 7.17 21.26 1.74
N SER A 25 7.64 20.83 0.58
CA SER A 25 9.05 20.97 0.18
C SER A 25 9.46 22.44 0.08
N GLY A 26 8.60 23.31 -0.46
CA GLY A 26 8.87 24.74 -0.51
C GLY A 26 9.05 25.33 0.89
N LEU A 27 8.14 25.04 1.82
CA LEU A 27 8.21 25.54 3.21
C LEU A 27 9.43 25.01 3.97
N GLU A 28 9.91 23.81 3.62
CA GLU A 28 11.13 23.22 4.17
C GLU A 28 12.39 23.93 3.64
N GLU A 29 12.46 24.18 2.33
CA GLU A 29 13.64 24.75 1.68
C GLU A 29 13.71 26.28 1.79
N ASN A 30 12.56 26.96 1.87
CA ASN A 30 12.47 28.41 1.93
C ASN A 30 11.52 28.87 3.02
N PRO A 31 12.04 29.15 4.22
CA PRO A 31 11.20 29.56 5.33
C PRO A 31 10.48 30.90 5.12
N ARG A 32 10.86 31.70 4.12
CA ARG A 32 10.14 32.95 3.77
C ARG A 32 8.74 32.67 3.21
N LEU A 33 8.48 31.46 2.70
CA LEU A 33 7.13 31.05 2.27
C LEU A 33 6.10 31.13 3.39
N TRP A 34 6.52 30.94 4.65
CA TRP A 34 5.64 31.14 5.80
C TRP A 34 5.14 32.58 5.91
N GLY A 35 5.96 33.57 5.51
CA GLY A 35 5.57 34.98 5.49
C GLY A 35 4.46 35.28 4.47
N LEU A 36 4.48 34.61 3.30
CA LEU A 36 3.41 34.73 2.30
C LEU A 36 2.08 34.12 2.79
N LEU A 37 2.15 33.03 3.56
CA LEU A 37 0.97 32.34 4.08
C LEU A 37 0.35 33.05 5.29
N ILE A 38 1.18 33.64 6.15
CA ILE A 38 0.76 34.15 7.46
C ILE A 38 0.70 35.68 7.50
N GLY A 39 1.17 36.37 6.44
CA GLY A 39 1.18 37.83 6.37
C GLY A 39 2.17 38.50 7.34
N ASP A 40 3.13 37.73 7.87
CA ASP A 40 4.09 38.16 8.89
C ASP A 40 5.51 38.01 8.35
N ALA A 41 6.14 39.15 8.00
CA ALA A 41 7.47 39.18 7.38
C ALA A 41 8.60 38.75 8.33
N ASP A 42 8.36 38.76 9.65
CA ASP A 42 9.35 38.47 10.69
C ASP A 42 9.40 36.98 11.09
N PHE A 43 9.39 36.08 10.11
CA PHE A 43 9.53 34.63 10.33
C PHE A 43 10.82 34.28 11.10
N THR A 44 11.87 35.09 10.98
CA THR A 44 13.19 34.80 11.55
C THR A 44 13.29 34.94 13.07
N HIS A 45 12.28 35.50 13.77
CA HIS A 45 12.48 35.93 15.17
C HIS A 45 11.46 35.45 16.23
N ARG A 46 10.35 34.78 15.88
CA ARG A 46 9.38 34.29 16.89
C ARG A 46 9.56 32.80 17.20
N ALA A 47 9.83 32.51 18.48
CA ALA A 47 10.19 31.19 19.01
C ALA A 47 9.05 30.16 19.14
N GLY A 48 7.96 30.29 18.36
CA GLY A 48 6.79 29.40 18.44
C GLY A 48 6.63 28.54 17.20
N ASP A 49 6.25 27.28 17.39
CA ASP A 49 5.89 26.37 16.30
C ASP A 49 4.67 26.93 15.54
N ARG A 50 4.68 26.83 14.21
CA ARG A 50 3.59 27.29 13.34
C ARG A 50 2.96 26.12 12.59
N GLY A 51 1.67 26.21 12.32
CA GLY A 51 0.91 25.20 11.59
C GLY A 51 0.32 25.72 10.30
N LEU A 52 0.42 24.93 9.24
CA LEU A 52 -0.42 25.06 8.05
C LEU A 52 -1.35 23.85 7.99
N VAL A 53 -2.64 24.07 7.85
CA VAL A 53 -3.64 23.01 7.68
C VAL A 53 -4.27 23.15 6.30
N PHE A 54 -4.37 22.05 5.55
CA PHE A 54 -4.88 22.11 4.18
C PHE A 54 -6.41 22.26 4.10
N SER A 55 -7.13 21.73 5.08
CA SER A 55 -8.58 21.88 5.24
C SER A 55 -8.95 21.72 6.71
N ARG A 56 -10.10 22.22 7.16
CA ARG A 56 -10.46 22.28 8.61
C ARG A 56 -10.28 20.99 9.41
N ASN A 57 -10.47 19.83 8.77
CA ASN A 57 -10.26 18.50 9.36
C ASN A 57 -9.22 17.67 8.60
N GLY A 58 -8.36 18.35 7.83
CA GLY A 58 -7.39 17.76 6.94
C GLY A 58 -6.00 17.65 7.55
N PRO A 59 -5.07 17.03 6.80
CA PRO A 59 -3.68 16.98 7.22
C PRO A 59 -3.08 18.37 7.27
N GLY A 60 -2.01 18.50 8.04
CA GLY A 60 -1.27 19.73 8.19
C GLY A 60 0.23 19.56 8.13
N LEU A 61 0.91 20.69 8.19
CA LEU A 61 2.35 20.85 8.32
C LEU A 61 2.60 21.61 9.61
N ILE A 62 3.57 21.15 10.39
CA ILE A 62 4.09 21.88 11.54
C ILE A 62 5.53 22.27 11.21
N ALA A 63 5.82 23.56 11.28
CA ALA A 63 7.18 24.09 11.25
C ALA A 63 7.62 24.41 12.67
N GLY A 64 8.76 23.85 13.06
CA GLY A 64 9.40 24.11 14.34
C GLY A 64 10.92 24.07 14.23
N ARG A 65 11.60 23.96 15.37
CA ARG A 65 13.07 23.92 15.45
C ARG A 65 13.72 22.76 14.69
N HIS A 66 12.94 21.70 14.45
CA HIS A 66 13.40 20.48 13.78
C HIS A 66 12.99 20.41 12.30
N GLY A 67 12.57 21.52 11.70
CA GLY A 67 12.13 21.59 10.31
C GLY A 67 10.61 21.47 10.15
N VAL A 68 10.19 21.09 8.94
CA VAL A 68 8.78 20.97 8.54
C VAL A 68 8.37 19.51 8.56
N ASN A 69 7.33 19.17 9.33
CA ASN A 69 6.82 17.81 9.44
C ASN A 69 5.34 17.75 9.05
N SER A 70 4.94 16.69 8.34
CA SER A 70 3.51 16.44 8.09
C SER A 70 2.84 15.73 9.25
N VAL A 71 1.59 16.10 9.52
CA VAL A 71 0.77 15.55 10.60
C VAL A 71 -0.64 15.22 10.11
N PRO A 72 -1.29 14.19 10.67
CA PRO A 72 -2.60 13.71 10.19
C PRO A 72 -3.73 14.71 10.43
N LEU A 73 -3.65 15.45 11.54
CA LEU A 73 -4.60 16.46 11.96
C LEU A 73 -3.87 17.44 12.88
N ILE A 74 -4.12 18.74 12.72
CA ILE A 74 -3.72 19.74 13.70
C ILE A 74 -5.00 20.22 14.39
N ASP A 75 -5.10 19.98 15.69
CA ASP A 75 -6.18 20.57 16.47
C ASP A 75 -5.89 22.06 16.71
N ALA A 76 -6.51 22.91 15.89
CA ALA A 76 -6.41 24.35 16.00
C ALA A 76 -6.92 24.90 17.35
N ALA A 77 -7.67 24.10 18.13
CA ALA A 77 -8.16 24.50 19.45
C ALA A 77 -7.09 24.40 20.56
N THR A 78 -5.95 23.76 20.30
CA THR A 78 -4.92 23.53 21.34
C THR A 78 -4.17 24.78 21.79
N GLY A 79 -4.39 25.95 21.18
CA GLY A 79 -3.91 27.26 21.65
C GLY A 79 -2.40 27.49 21.61
N CYS A 80 -1.60 26.44 21.46
CA CYS A 80 -0.13 26.48 21.46
C CYS A 80 0.49 26.72 20.07
N LEU A 81 -0.31 26.70 19.00
CA LEU A 81 0.17 26.79 17.62
C LEU A 81 -0.59 27.86 16.84
N SER A 82 0.13 28.75 16.16
CA SER A 82 -0.49 29.64 15.17
C SER A 82 -0.82 28.83 13.92
N VAL A 83 -2.10 28.53 13.68
CA VAL A 83 -2.57 27.72 12.56
C VAL A 83 -3.13 28.60 11.45
N THR A 84 -2.67 28.38 10.21
CA THR A 84 -3.29 28.91 8.99
C THR A 84 -4.03 27.79 8.27
N ILE A 85 -5.27 28.04 7.85
CA ILE A 85 -6.06 27.09 7.07
C ILE A 85 -6.00 27.52 5.60
N LEU A 86 -5.30 26.74 4.76
CA LEU A 86 -5.06 27.10 3.35
C LEU A 86 -6.36 27.25 2.54
N GLU A 87 -7.35 26.42 2.82
CA GLU A 87 -8.68 26.46 2.18
C GLU A 87 -9.41 27.79 2.44
N ASP A 88 -9.21 28.36 3.63
CA ASP A 88 -9.82 29.63 4.04
C ASP A 88 -9.02 30.85 3.53
N CYS A 89 -7.82 30.64 2.97
CA CYS A 89 -7.00 31.74 2.45
C CYS A 89 -7.65 32.40 1.22
N PRO A 90 -7.54 33.75 1.10
CA PRO A 90 -8.01 34.48 -0.07
C PRO A 90 -7.42 33.91 -1.37
N ARG A 91 -8.21 33.89 -2.45
CA ARG A 91 -7.78 33.36 -3.75
C ARG A 91 -6.46 33.98 -4.23
N LYS A 92 -6.22 35.27 -3.98
CA LYS A 92 -4.97 35.96 -4.32
C LYS A 92 -3.75 35.36 -3.60
N VAL A 93 -3.89 34.97 -2.32
CA VAL A 93 -2.81 34.34 -1.55
C VAL A 93 -2.48 32.96 -2.12
N ARG A 94 -3.52 32.15 -2.42
CA ARG A 94 -3.33 30.83 -3.04
C ARG A 94 -2.70 30.92 -4.43
N GLN A 95 -3.11 31.89 -5.23
CA GLN A 95 -2.52 32.14 -6.55
C GLN A 95 -1.05 32.59 -6.43
N GLY A 96 -0.75 33.55 -5.56
CA GLY A 96 0.64 34.01 -5.33
C GLY A 96 1.54 32.90 -4.80
N LEU A 97 1.02 32.00 -3.96
CA LEU A 97 1.73 30.80 -3.52
C LEU A 97 2.05 29.88 -4.70
N ALA A 98 1.07 29.58 -5.56
CA ALA A 98 1.26 28.73 -6.72
C ALA A 98 2.28 29.32 -7.71
N GLU A 99 2.21 30.63 -7.97
CA GLU A 99 3.16 31.37 -8.80
C GLU A 99 4.58 31.31 -8.20
N PHE A 100 4.72 31.58 -6.90
CA PHE A 100 6.00 31.49 -6.21
C PHE A 100 6.61 30.08 -6.28
N LEU A 101 5.81 29.04 -6.03
CA LEU A 101 6.27 27.64 -6.12
C LEU A 101 6.71 27.27 -7.55
N ALA A 102 6.07 27.84 -8.56
CA ALA A 102 6.45 27.65 -9.96
C ALA A 102 7.76 28.39 -10.28
N GLU A 103 7.88 29.67 -9.92
CA GLU A 103 9.06 30.51 -10.17
C GLU A 103 10.32 29.97 -9.49
N GLN A 104 10.19 29.46 -8.25
CA GLN A 104 11.30 28.88 -7.50
C GLN A 104 11.59 27.41 -7.87
N GLY A 105 10.81 26.81 -8.78
CA GLY A 105 11.03 25.44 -9.25
C GLY A 105 10.58 24.33 -8.28
N TYR A 106 9.91 24.66 -7.17
CA TYR A 106 9.42 23.70 -6.17
C TYR A 106 8.35 22.74 -6.69
N LEU A 107 7.70 23.05 -7.82
CA LEU A 107 6.74 22.14 -8.46
C LEU A 107 7.39 20.98 -9.22
N SER A 108 8.64 21.13 -9.69
CA SER A 108 9.26 20.21 -10.65
C SER A 108 9.54 18.83 -10.02
N ALA A 109 10.20 18.78 -8.87
CA ALA A 109 10.55 17.54 -8.20
C ALA A 109 9.31 16.75 -7.71
N PRO A 110 8.32 17.35 -7.03
CA PRO A 110 7.07 16.67 -6.67
C PRO A 110 6.29 16.15 -7.87
N LYS A 111 6.20 16.94 -8.95
CA LYS A 111 5.53 16.51 -10.19
C LYS A 111 6.23 15.31 -10.78
N ASN A 112 7.57 15.33 -10.87
CA ASN A 112 8.34 14.21 -11.38
C ASN A 112 8.20 12.95 -10.50
N LEU A 113 8.18 13.11 -9.17
CA LEU A 113 7.91 12.01 -8.23
C LEU A 113 6.51 11.42 -8.45
N MET A 114 5.47 12.25 -8.60
CA MET A 114 4.11 11.78 -8.87
C MET A 114 3.98 11.10 -10.23
N VAL A 115 4.63 11.63 -11.27
CA VAL A 115 4.66 10.99 -12.61
C VAL A 115 5.33 9.61 -12.53
N ARG A 116 6.45 9.48 -11.81
CA ARG A 116 7.08 8.15 -11.60
C ARG A 116 6.18 7.23 -10.78
N ALA A 117 5.63 7.72 -9.67
CA ALA A 117 4.79 6.95 -8.76
C ALA A 117 3.53 6.40 -9.43
N LEU A 118 2.93 7.15 -10.36
CA LEU A 118 1.65 6.81 -10.98
C LEU A 118 1.79 6.20 -12.38
N GLY A 119 2.81 6.62 -13.15
CA GLY A 119 2.98 6.23 -14.56
C GLY A 119 4.15 5.29 -14.84
N SER A 120 5.15 5.21 -13.95
CA SER A 120 6.31 4.32 -14.13
C SER A 120 6.86 3.79 -12.79
N PRO A 121 6.02 3.17 -11.95
CA PRO A 121 6.38 2.75 -10.58
C PRO A 121 7.49 1.68 -10.52
N GLN A 122 7.77 0.99 -11.62
CA GLN A 122 8.91 0.09 -11.77
C GLN A 122 10.27 0.80 -11.68
N THR A 123 10.31 2.11 -11.97
CA THR A 123 11.52 2.93 -11.81
C THR A 123 11.66 3.52 -10.42
N PHE A 124 10.67 3.28 -9.56
CA PHE A 124 10.54 3.90 -8.24
C PHE A 124 11.46 3.22 -7.23
N THR A 125 12.39 3.99 -6.67
CA THR A 125 13.42 3.48 -5.75
C THR A 125 12.99 3.56 -4.28
N ARG A 126 13.70 2.88 -3.37
CA ARG A 126 13.52 3.09 -1.93
C ARG A 126 13.72 4.56 -1.53
N ARG A 127 14.64 5.26 -2.20
CA ARG A 127 14.85 6.70 -1.98
C ARG A 127 13.62 7.52 -2.37
N ASP A 128 13.08 7.31 -3.58
CA ASP A 128 11.85 7.99 -4.01
C ASP A 128 10.69 7.72 -3.03
N PHE A 129 10.62 6.48 -2.50
CA PHE A 129 9.62 6.12 -1.51
C PHE A 129 9.80 6.90 -0.21
N SER A 130 11.02 6.94 0.33
CA SER A 130 11.33 7.72 1.54
C SER A 130 11.01 9.21 1.36
N ASP A 131 11.32 9.78 0.19
CA ASP A 131 11.06 11.18 -0.14
C ASP A 131 9.55 11.52 -0.18
N LEU A 132 8.70 10.56 -0.58
CA LEU A 132 7.24 10.70 -0.49
C LEU A 132 6.70 10.35 0.90
N PHE A 133 7.28 9.36 1.56
CA PHE A 133 6.80 8.82 2.84
C PHE A 133 6.86 9.84 3.98
N ARG A 134 7.84 10.75 3.96
CA ARG A 134 7.88 11.89 4.90
C ARG A 134 6.64 12.80 4.79
N TRP A 135 6.00 12.82 3.63
CA TRP A 135 4.78 13.59 3.34
C TRP A 135 3.50 12.75 3.33
N ARG A 136 3.56 11.49 3.81
CA ARG A 136 2.45 10.52 3.76
C ARG A 136 1.12 11.08 4.25
N HIS A 137 1.10 11.86 5.33
CA HIS A 137 -0.15 12.43 5.87
C HIS A 137 -0.84 13.38 4.88
N LEU A 138 -0.07 14.14 4.09
CA LEU A 138 -0.59 15.05 3.07
C LEU A 138 -1.20 14.31 1.88
N LEU A 139 -0.62 13.14 1.56
CA LEU A 139 -0.97 12.30 0.42
C LEU A 139 -2.16 11.39 0.71
N ALA A 140 -2.32 10.94 1.95
CA ALA A 140 -3.07 9.74 2.27
C ALA A 140 -4.52 9.71 1.74
N ALA A 141 -5.30 10.79 1.97
CA ALA A 141 -6.69 10.85 1.51
C ALA A 141 -6.82 10.88 -0.02
N SER A 142 -5.98 11.68 -0.70
CA SER A 142 -5.98 11.78 -2.17
C SER A 142 -5.44 10.52 -2.83
N ALA A 143 -4.41 9.92 -2.25
CA ALA A 143 -3.89 8.62 -2.65
C ALA A 143 -4.97 7.54 -2.54
N TYR A 144 -5.74 7.50 -1.46
CA TYR A 144 -6.84 6.55 -1.31
C TYR A 144 -7.99 6.79 -2.31
N LYS A 145 -8.36 8.05 -2.56
CA LYS A 145 -9.33 8.38 -3.63
C LYS A 145 -8.87 7.87 -4.99
N TRP A 146 -7.59 8.10 -5.31
CA TRP A 146 -6.97 7.60 -6.54
C TRP A 146 -7.00 6.07 -6.59
N ILE A 147 -6.66 5.40 -5.49
CA ILE A 147 -6.69 3.93 -5.37
C ILE A 147 -8.08 3.40 -5.66
N ALA A 148 -9.10 3.93 -4.98
CA ALA A 148 -10.48 3.46 -5.13
C ALA A 148 -11.01 3.65 -6.56
N ALA A 149 -10.72 4.82 -7.16
CA ALA A 149 -11.11 5.14 -8.53
C ALA A 149 -10.43 4.21 -9.55
N MET A 150 -9.12 4.03 -9.42
CA MET A 150 -8.34 3.20 -10.33
C MET A 150 -8.61 1.70 -10.16
N ALA A 151 -8.83 1.24 -8.93
CA ALA A 151 -9.26 -0.14 -8.66
C ALA A 151 -10.58 -0.47 -9.39
N ALA A 152 -11.57 0.43 -9.30
CA ALA A 152 -12.83 0.28 -10.04
C ALA A 152 -12.61 0.25 -11.57
N ALA A 153 -11.74 1.11 -12.08
CA ALA A 153 -11.40 1.16 -13.51
C ALA A 153 -10.74 -0.13 -14.01
N VAL A 154 -9.84 -0.69 -13.21
CA VAL A 154 -9.21 -1.99 -13.52
C VAL A 154 -10.27 -3.08 -13.53
N ASP A 155 -11.14 -3.14 -12.53
CA ASP A 155 -12.19 -4.16 -12.45
C ASP A 155 -13.15 -4.10 -13.67
N GLU A 156 -13.50 -2.91 -14.14
CA GLU A 156 -14.32 -2.73 -15.35
C GLU A 156 -13.60 -3.20 -16.64
N THR A 157 -12.30 -2.96 -16.74
CA THR A 157 -11.53 -3.20 -17.97
C THR A 157 -10.81 -4.56 -18.01
N ARG A 158 -10.68 -5.24 -16.87
CA ARG A 158 -9.88 -6.47 -16.70
C ARG A 158 -10.17 -7.55 -17.73
N ASN A 159 -11.44 -7.89 -17.95
CA ASN A 159 -11.83 -8.92 -18.90
C ASN A 159 -11.40 -8.59 -20.33
N SER A 160 -11.43 -7.29 -20.70
CA SER A 160 -10.94 -6.82 -22.00
C SER A 160 -9.42 -6.98 -22.10
N ILE A 161 -8.68 -6.57 -21.07
CA ILE A 161 -7.21 -6.70 -21.03
C ILE A 161 -6.81 -8.17 -21.11
N GLN A 162 -7.45 -9.05 -20.32
CA GLN A 162 -7.22 -10.49 -20.37
C GLN A 162 -7.49 -11.06 -21.76
N ARG A 163 -8.57 -10.64 -22.43
CA ARG A 163 -8.88 -11.08 -23.80
C ARG A 163 -7.79 -10.62 -24.78
N GLN A 164 -7.35 -9.36 -24.70
CA GLN A 164 -6.28 -8.82 -25.55
C GLN A 164 -4.97 -9.59 -25.38
N VAL A 165 -4.63 -9.98 -24.16
CA VAL A 165 -3.42 -10.74 -23.81
C VAL A 165 -3.52 -12.22 -24.20
N LYS A 166 -4.69 -12.85 -24.04
CA LYS A 166 -4.94 -14.24 -24.48
C LYS A 166 -4.84 -14.37 -26.00
N LEU A 167 -5.46 -13.44 -26.73
CA LEU A 167 -5.51 -13.44 -28.19
C LEU A 167 -4.25 -12.87 -28.87
N ARG A 168 -3.26 -12.40 -28.10
CA ARG A 168 -2.03 -11.75 -28.61
C ARG A 168 -2.34 -10.63 -29.62
N SER A 169 -3.36 -9.81 -29.31
CA SER A 169 -3.75 -8.67 -30.16
C SER A 169 -2.58 -7.70 -30.39
N ALA A 170 -2.65 -6.83 -31.41
CA ALA A 170 -1.57 -5.88 -31.72
C ALA A 170 -1.15 -4.97 -30.53
N ARG A 171 -2.05 -4.75 -29.55
CA ARG A 171 -1.82 -3.90 -28.37
C ARG A 171 -1.56 -4.67 -27.07
N HIS A 172 -1.42 -6.01 -27.13
CA HIS A 172 -1.37 -6.83 -25.92
C HIS A 172 -0.20 -6.47 -24.97
N THR A 173 0.97 -6.12 -25.51
CA THR A 173 2.12 -5.69 -24.72
C THR A 173 1.88 -4.39 -24.00
N THR A 174 1.31 -3.40 -24.69
CA THR A 174 0.94 -2.11 -24.10
C THR A 174 -0.11 -2.30 -23.01
N ALA A 175 -1.18 -3.05 -23.29
CA ALA A 175 -2.24 -3.30 -22.32
C ALA A 175 -1.73 -4.02 -21.06
N LEU A 176 -0.79 -4.96 -21.20
CA LEU A 176 -0.17 -5.64 -20.05
C LEU A 176 0.72 -4.69 -19.24
N ASN A 177 1.52 -3.86 -19.90
CA ASN A 177 2.36 -2.87 -19.24
C ASN A 177 1.52 -1.82 -18.49
N ASP A 178 0.45 -1.32 -19.10
CA ASP A 178 -0.47 -0.35 -18.48
C ASP A 178 -1.12 -0.94 -17.23
N TYR A 179 -1.65 -2.17 -17.33
CA TYR A 179 -2.20 -2.89 -16.19
C TYR A 179 -1.18 -3.07 -15.07
N HIS A 180 0.04 -3.47 -15.40
CA HIS A 180 1.08 -3.67 -14.40
C HIS A 180 1.51 -2.37 -13.72
N ASN A 181 1.66 -1.29 -14.49
CA ASN A 181 1.95 0.03 -13.95
C ASN A 181 0.84 0.45 -12.98
N VAL A 182 -0.42 0.25 -13.34
CA VAL A 182 -1.55 0.55 -12.46
C VAL A 182 -1.48 -0.25 -11.15
N VAL A 183 -1.32 -1.58 -11.21
CA VAL A 183 -1.23 -2.42 -10.00
C VAL A 183 -0.06 -2.00 -9.11
N SER A 184 1.08 -1.67 -9.71
CA SER A 184 2.27 -1.19 -8.99
C SER A 184 2.08 0.19 -8.36
N SER A 185 1.36 1.10 -9.01
CA SER A 185 0.99 2.41 -8.46
C SER A 185 0.01 2.25 -7.29
N LEU A 186 -0.99 1.37 -7.44
CA LEU A 186 -1.96 1.05 -6.38
C LEU A 186 -1.28 0.52 -5.12
N ARG A 187 -0.36 -0.44 -5.28
CA ARG A 187 0.50 -0.97 -4.21
C ARG A 187 1.26 0.13 -3.47
N LEU A 188 1.89 1.03 -4.24
CA LEU A 188 2.69 2.12 -3.68
C LEU A 188 1.85 3.14 -2.92
N LEU A 189 0.76 3.60 -3.53
CA LEU A 189 -0.14 4.54 -2.89
C LEU A 189 -0.84 3.92 -1.67
N MET A 190 -1.15 2.61 -1.69
CA MET A 190 -1.73 1.92 -0.55
C MET A 190 -0.75 1.94 0.64
N SER A 191 0.53 1.70 0.39
CA SER A 191 1.57 1.77 1.42
C SER A 191 1.74 3.18 1.99
N LEU A 192 1.71 4.21 1.13
CA LEU A 192 1.80 5.61 1.57
C LEU A 192 0.55 6.06 2.35
N SER A 193 -0.64 5.68 1.88
CA SER A 193 -1.91 6.14 2.49
C SER A 193 -2.22 5.45 3.80
N SER A 194 -1.96 4.15 3.89
CA SER A 194 -2.17 3.40 5.12
C SER A 194 -1.25 3.90 6.23
N THR A 195 -0.01 4.27 5.91
CA THR A 195 1.00 4.62 6.92
C THR A 195 0.86 6.00 7.59
N ALA A 196 -0.22 6.71 7.31
CA ALA A 196 -0.58 7.95 7.98
C ALA A 196 -1.29 7.63 9.31
N THR A 197 -0.52 7.42 10.40
CA THR A 197 -1.07 7.20 11.74
C THR A 197 -2.08 8.29 12.11
N GLY A 198 -3.12 7.93 12.86
CA GLY A 198 -4.08 8.91 13.38
C GLY A 198 -5.02 9.54 12.34
N ALA A 199 -5.12 8.97 11.14
CA ALA A 199 -6.06 9.41 10.10
C ALA A 199 -7.53 9.12 10.47
N PRO A 200 -8.33 10.11 10.92
CA PRO A 200 -9.72 9.87 11.35
C PRO A 200 -10.59 9.42 10.17
N TRP A 201 -10.34 10.00 8.99
CA TRP A 201 -11.02 9.66 7.74
C TRP A 201 -10.87 8.17 7.38
N LEU A 202 -9.76 7.52 7.75
CA LEU A 202 -9.55 6.09 7.47
C LEU A 202 -10.41 5.20 8.37
N ARG A 203 -10.62 5.61 9.63
CA ARG A 203 -11.57 4.94 10.54
C ARG A 203 -13.01 5.17 10.11
N GLU A 204 -13.35 6.39 9.66
CA GLU A 204 -14.67 6.70 9.12
C GLU A 204 -14.97 5.84 7.89
N LEU A 205 -13.98 5.63 7.01
CA LEU A 205 -14.14 4.71 5.87
C LEU A 205 -14.55 3.31 6.34
N ALA A 206 -13.92 2.76 7.39
CA ALA A 206 -14.25 1.44 7.96
C ALA A 206 -15.73 1.29 8.34
N THR A 207 -16.42 2.41 8.63
CA THR A 207 -17.85 2.41 9.01
C THR A 207 -18.80 2.48 7.80
N LEU A 208 -18.30 2.74 6.59
CA LEU A 208 -19.14 2.91 5.41
C LEU A 208 -19.81 1.59 5.00
N PRO A 209 -21.11 1.59 4.65
CA PRO A 209 -21.84 0.39 4.24
C PRO A 209 -21.19 -0.37 3.07
N ARG A 210 -20.49 0.35 2.17
CA ARG A 210 -19.81 -0.22 1.00
C ARG A 210 -18.62 -1.12 1.36
N LEU A 211 -18.00 -0.94 2.53
CA LEU A 211 -16.96 -1.85 3.02
C LEU A 211 -17.51 -3.15 3.61
N LYS A 212 -18.83 -3.25 3.89
CA LYS A 212 -19.43 -4.53 4.28
C LYS A 212 -19.31 -5.61 3.20
N THR A 213 -19.16 -5.19 1.93
CA THR A 213 -18.97 -6.08 0.78
C THR A 213 -17.52 -6.18 0.31
N TRP A 214 -16.59 -5.41 0.89
CA TRP A 214 -15.23 -5.28 0.40
C TRP A 214 -14.24 -5.05 1.54
N THR A 215 -13.23 -5.93 1.67
CA THR A 215 -12.08 -5.65 2.52
C THR A 215 -11.12 -4.72 1.76
N PRO A 216 -10.42 -3.80 2.47
CA PRO A 216 -9.44 -2.89 1.86
C PRO A 216 -8.32 -3.61 1.09
N SER A 217 -7.97 -4.82 1.51
CA SER A 217 -6.92 -5.63 0.89
C SER A 217 -7.35 -6.39 -0.36
N LEU A 218 -8.65 -6.65 -0.54
CA LEU A 218 -9.14 -7.61 -1.53
C LEU A 218 -8.75 -7.26 -2.95
N PHE A 219 -8.75 -5.98 -3.33
CA PHE A 219 -8.35 -5.60 -4.68
C PHE A 219 -6.91 -6.07 -4.99
N LEU A 220 -5.95 -5.79 -4.12
CA LEU A 220 -4.55 -6.19 -4.34
C LEU A 220 -4.33 -7.70 -4.15
N SER A 221 -5.10 -8.35 -3.27
CA SER A 221 -5.12 -9.81 -3.15
C SER A 221 -5.63 -10.49 -4.42
N ARG A 222 -6.63 -9.89 -5.10
CA ARG A 222 -7.16 -10.36 -6.39
C ARG A 222 -6.16 -10.27 -7.53
N GLU A 223 -5.17 -9.39 -7.45
CA GLU A 223 -4.10 -9.33 -8.44
C GLU A 223 -3.15 -10.53 -8.36
N ARG A 224 -3.29 -11.38 -7.32
CA ARG A 224 -2.52 -12.62 -7.14
C ARG A 224 -1.01 -12.38 -7.09
N MET A 225 -0.57 -11.17 -6.76
CA MET A 225 0.83 -10.83 -6.61
C MET A 225 1.20 -10.78 -5.12
N LEU A 226 2.24 -11.53 -4.74
CA LEU A 226 2.63 -11.77 -3.35
C LEU A 226 2.88 -10.48 -2.56
N VAL A 227 3.75 -9.59 -3.08
CA VAL A 227 4.10 -8.34 -2.40
C VAL A 227 2.91 -7.38 -2.27
N PRO A 228 2.13 -7.09 -3.34
CA PRO A 228 0.89 -6.32 -3.23
C PRO A 228 -0.10 -6.85 -2.19
N ALA A 229 -0.32 -8.16 -2.12
CA ALA A 229 -1.25 -8.76 -1.15
C ALA A 229 -0.78 -8.59 0.29
N ILE A 230 0.52 -8.79 0.55
CA ILE A 230 1.10 -8.56 1.89
C ILE A 230 0.99 -7.08 2.27
N GLN A 231 1.35 -6.16 1.35
CA GLN A 231 1.27 -4.72 1.59
C GLN A 231 -0.16 -4.27 1.88
N SER A 232 -1.15 -4.82 1.17
CA SER A 232 -2.55 -4.46 1.37
C SER A 232 -3.11 -5.01 2.69
N ALA A 233 -2.71 -6.20 3.09
CA ALA A 233 -3.09 -6.77 4.38
C ALA A 233 -2.46 -6.01 5.56
N LEU A 234 -1.20 -5.61 5.45
CA LEU A 234 -0.56 -4.74 6.44
C LEU A 234 -1.19 -3.35 6.45
N ALA A 235 -1.51 -2.79 5.29
CA ALA A 235 -2.20 -1.51 5.17
C ALA A 235 -3.57 -1.51 5.87
N ALA A 236 -4.27 -2.64 5.87
CA ALA A 236 -5.57 -2.78 6.53
C ALA A 236 -5.48 -2.58 8.05
N THR A 237 -4.36 -2.94 8.69
CA THR A 237 -4.21 -2.79 10.15
C THR A 237 -4.29 -1.33 10.59
N TRP A 238 -3.93 -0.39 9.71
CA TRP A 238 -3.96 1.04 9.96
C TRP A 238 -5.37 1.63 10.02
N MET A 239 -6.38 0.92 9.51
CA MET A 239 -7.79 1.27 9.72
C MET A 239 -8.21 1.08 11.19
N GLY A 240 -7.38 0.40 11.98
CA GLY A 240 -7.60 0.11 13.39
C GLY A 240 -8.49 -1.11 13.61
N LEU A 241 -8.70 -1.44 14.89
CA LEU A 241 -9.39 -2.66 15.31
C LEU A 241 -10.85 -2.75 14.81
N ALA A 242 -11.49 -1.62 14.46
CA ALA A 242 -12.84 -1.63 13.88
C ALA A 242 -12.91 -2.39 12.53
N ALA A 243 -11.81 -2.46 11.79
CA ALA A 243 -11.77 -3.23 10.55
C ALA A 243 -11.72 -4.75 10.80
N VAL A 244 -11.33 -5.22 11.99
CA VAL A 244 -11.28 -6.67 12.32
C VAL A 244 -12.65 -7.33 12.11
N ASP A 245 -13.73 -6.67 12.52
CA ASP A 245 -15.09 -7.18 12.33
C ASP A 245 -15.51 -7.22 10.85
N VAL A 246 -15.01 -6.31 10.02
CA VAL A 246 -15.23 -6.35 8.56
C VAL A 246 -14.58 -7.59 7.96
N TYR A 247 -13.35 -7.91 8.38
CA TYR A 247 -12.64 -9.10 7.91
C TYR A 247 -13.30 -10.40 8.42
N PHE A 248 -13.76 -10.44 9.67
CA PHE A 248 -14.52 -11.59 10.17
C PHE A 248 -15.84 -11.79 9.44
N ALA A 249 -16.64 -10.73 9.27
CA ALA A 249 -17.87 -10.79 8.51
C ALA A 249 -17.60 -11.30 7.09
N ARG A 250 -16.46 -10.91 6.48
CA ARG A 250 -16.08 -11.40 5.17
C ARG A 250 -15.68 -12.88 5.18
N LEU A 251 -14.94 -13.34 6.19
CA LEU A 251 -14.57 -14.75 6.36
C LEU A 251 -15.82 -15.62 6.54
N GLU A 252 -16.67 -15.28 7.51
CA GLU A 252 -17.88 -16.00 7.90
C GLU A 252 -18.91 -16.11 6.75
N ASN A 253 -18.97 -15.10 5.87
CA ASN A 253 -19.87 -15.09 4.71
C ASN A 253 -19.17 -15.38 3.38
N SER A 254 -17.94 -15.87 3.40
CA SER A 254 -17.19 -16.15 2.17
C SER A 254 -17.75 -17.37 1.44
N THR A 255 -17.89 -17.26 0.11
CA THR A 255 -18.35 -18.36 -0.76
C THR A 255 -17.27 -18.82 -1.74
N ASP A 256 -16.09 -18.19 -1.69
CA ASP A 256 -15.03 -18.40 -2.66
C ASP A 256 -13.64 -18.32 -2.00
N ARG A 257 -12.68 -19.10 -2.52
CA ARG A 257 -11.36 -19.29 -1.90
C ARG A 257 -10.55 -17.98 -1.85
N LEU A 258 -10.71 -17.10 -2.84
CA LEU A 258 -9.98 -15.83 -2.89
C LEU A 258 -10.41 -14.87 -1.79
N THR A 259 -11.72 -14.77 -1.57
CA THR A 259 -12.29 -14.03 -0.46
C THR A 259 -11.83 -14.62 0.88
N THR A 260 -11.91 -15.93 1.07
CA THR A 260 -11.47 -16.59 2.30
C THR A 260 -9.98 -16.32 2.56
N PHE A 261 -9.13 -16.46 1.54
CA PHE A 261 -7.70 -16.20 1.63
C PHE A 261 -7.40 -14.74 2.03
N ASP A 262 -8.03 -13.77 1.36
CA ASP A 262 -7.85 -12.35 1.68
C ASP A 262 -8.30 -12.03 3.12
N ALA A 263 -9.44 -12.60 3.54
CA ALA A 263 -9.96 -12.39 4.88
C ALA A 263 -8.98 -12.94 5.95
N VAL A 264 -8.46 -14.15 5.76
CA VAL A 264 -7.47 -14.75 6.66
C VAL A 264 -6.14 -13.99 6.63
N LEU A 265 -5.69 -13.53 5.46
CA LEU A 265 -4.46 -12.76 5.32
C LEU A 265 -4.54 -11.43 6.11
N GLY A 266 -5.67 -10.72 6.03
CA GLY A 266 -5.90 -9.52 6.83
C GLY A 266 -6.04 -9.83 8.34
N LEU A 267 -6.78 -10.86 8.72
CA LEU A 267 -6.90 -11.24 10.15
C LEU A 267 -5.53 -11.65 10.74
N ALA A 268 -4.67 -12.29 9.94
CA ALA A 268 -3.32 -12.62 10.35
C ALA A 268 -2.48 -11.36 10.56
N SER A 269 -2.61 -10.36 9.67
CA SER A 269 -1.89 -9.09 9.83
C SER A 269 -2.34 -8.36 11.11
N PHE A 270 -3.63 -8.36 11.45
CA PHE A 270 -4.14 -7.84 12.72
C PHE A 270 -3.60 -8.61 13.92
N ALA A 271 -3.66 -9.95 13.91
CA ALA A 271 -3.20 -10.79 15.02
C ALA A 271 -1.68 -10.66 15.27
N ILE A 272 -0.90 -10.39 14.23
CA ILE A 272 0.54 -10.12 14.32
C ILE A 272 0.81 -8.69 14.82
N SER A 273 0.05 -7.70 14.36
CA SER A 273 0.27 -6.28 14.67
C SER A 273 -0.22 -5.88 16.06
N TYR A 274 -1.27 -6.53 16.56
CA TYR A 274 -1.95 -6.21 17.81
C TYR A 274 -1.96 -7.43 18.75
N SER A 275 -0.88 -7.59 19.50
CA SER A 275 -0.69 -8.73 20.42
C SER A 275 -1.83 -8.88 21.44
N GLU A 276 -2.42 -7.77 21.85
CA GLU A 276 -3.49 -7.67 22.84
C GLU A 276 -4.82 -8.28 22.38
N VAL A 277 -5.09 -8.30 21.08
CA VAL A 277 -6.31 -8.93 20.52
C VAL A 277 -6.02 -10.26 19.84
N SER A 278 -4.76 -10.66 19.71
CA SER A 278 -4.34 -11.90 19.05
C SER A 278 -5.03 -13.14 19.65
N SER A 279 -5.16 -13.18 20.98
CA SER A 279 -5.83 -14.26 21.72
C SER A 279 -7.33 -14.38 21.40
N SER A 280 -7.97 -13.30 20.94
CA SER A 280 -9.38 -13.27 20.53
C SER A 280 -9.56 -13.60 19.04
N ILE A 281 -8.62 -13.18 18.19
CA ILE A 281 -8.72 -13.38 16.74
C ILE A 281 -8.48 -14.85 16.39
N LEU A 282 -7.44 -15.45 16.96
CA LEU A 282 -7.00 -16.80 16.61
C LEU A 282 -8.08 -17.89 16.76
N PRO A 283 -8.78 -18.02 17.90
CA PRO A 283 -9.82 -19.03 18.04
C PRO A 283 -11.01 -18.79 17.10
N ARG A 284 -11.40 -17.52 16.87
CA ARG A 284 -12.51 -17.18 15.96
C ARG A 284 -12.17 -17.49 14.51
N VAL A 285 -10.95 -17.22 14.06
CA VAL A 285 -10.48 -17.61 12.71
C VAL A 285 -10.53 -19.13 12.55
N LYS A 286 -10.05 -19.89 13.54
CA LYS A 286 -10.08 -21.35 13.50
C LYS A 286 -11.52 -21.88 13.41
N ALA A 287 -12.44 -21.36 14.23
CA ALA A 287 -13.84 -21.74 14.20
C ALA A 287 -14.49 -21.46 12.84
N ALA A 288 -14.33 -20.24 12.31
CA ALA A 288 -14.88 -19.86 11.02
C ALA A 288 -14.31 -20.70 9.87
N LEU A 289 -13.01 -21.01 9.89
CA LEU A 289 -12.40 -21.90 8.90
C LEU A 289 -12.92 -23.34 8.99
N THR A 290 -13.13 -23.87 10.20
CA THR A 290 -13.74 -25.20 10.38
C THR A 290 -15.17 -25.27 9.84
N GLU A 291 -15.96 -24.21 10.01
CA GLU A 291 -17.31 -24.14 9.41
C GLU A 291 -17.25 -24.10 7.87
N LEU A 292 -16.30 -23.34 7.31
CA LEU A 292 -16.08 -23.27 5.86
C LEU A 292 -15.54 -24.57 5.26
N GLU A 293 -14.94 -25.47 6.05
CA GLU A 293 -14.46 -26.78 5.57
C GLU A 293 -15.59 -27.63 4.96
N LEU A 294 -16.84 -27.33 5.29
CA LEU A 294 -18.03 -28.01 4.74
C LEU A 294 -18.40 -27.53 3.33
N SER A 295 -18.04 -26.30 2.96
CA SER A 295 -18.44 -25.64 1.71
C SER A 295 -17.27 -25.27 0.81
N VAL A 296 -16.06 -25.24 1.34
CA VAL A 296 -14.79 -24.92 0.67
C VAL A 296 -13.87 -26.14 0.74
N ASP A 297 -12.94 -26.20 -0.20
CA ASP A 297 -11.93 -27.27 -0.31
C ASP A 297 -11.15 -27.50 0.98
N LYS A 298 -11.17 -28.75 1.44
CA LYS A 298 -10.63 -29.18 2.72
C LYS A 298 -9.14 -28.89 2.87
N ASP A 299 -8.37 -29.12 1.80
CA ASP A 299 -6.92 -28.93 1.84
C ASP A 299 -6.59 -27.45 1.83
N PHE A 300 -7.32 -26.65 1.05
CA PHE A 300 -7.27 -25.18 1.10
C PHE A 300 -7.48 -24.63 2.51
N VAL A 301 -8.56 -25.04 3.18
CA VAL A 301 -8.88 -24.61 4.54
C VAL A 301 -7.78 -25.00 5.53
N ARG A 302 -7.30 -26.25 5.47
CA ARG A 302 -6.21 -26.72 6.35
C ARG A 302 -4.91 -25.94 6.13
N ALA A 303 -4.57 -25.63 4.89
CA ALA A 303 -3.39 -24.82 4.59
C ALA A 303 -3.53 -23.42 5.17
N LEU A 304 -4.70 -22.78 5.07
CA LEU A 304 -4.97 -21.49 5.71
C LEU A 304 -4.81 -21.57 7.24
N MET A 305 -5.43 -22.57 7.88
CA MET A 305 -5.32 -22.76 9.33
C MET A 305 -3.87 -22.94 9.78
N ARG A 306 -3.10 -23.79 9.08
CA ARG A 306 -1.68 -24.02 9.39
C ARG A 306 -0.83 -22.77 9.20
N SER A 307 -1.07 -22.03 8.12
CA SER A 307 -0.36 -20.79 7.81
C SER A 307 -0.62 -19.71 8.85
N PHE A 308 -1.90 -19.55 9.21
CA PHE A 308 -2.33 -18.59 10.22
C PHE A 308 -1.71 -18.94 11.58
N ASP A 309 -1.82 -20.20 12.01
CA ASP A 309 -1.30 -20.65 13.30
C ASP A 309 0.22 -20.48 13.38
N LEU A 310 0.96 -20.90 12.35
CA LEU A 310 2.42 -20.75 12.31
C LEU A 310 2.83 -19.27 12.31
N ALA A 311 2.21 -18.43 11.47
CA ALA A 311 2.56 -17.02 11.39
C ALA A 311 2.27 -16.26 12.70
N VAL A 312 1.19 -16.60 13.40
CA VAL A 312 0.82 -15.94 14.66
C VAL A 312 1.62 -16.49 15.84
N ASN A 313 1.70 -17.81 16.01
CA ASN A 313 2.24 -18.46 17.22
C ASN A 313 3.72 -18.87 17.12
N ASP A 314 4.27 -19.14 15.93
CA ASP A 314 5.67 -19.56 15.74
C ASP A 314 6.40 -18.70 14.69
N PRO A 315 6.86 -17.50 15.08
CA PRO A 315 7.56 -16.57 14.18
C PRO A 315 8.86 -17.14 13.60
N LEU A 316 9.55 -17.99 14.37
CA LEU A 316 10.82 -18.58 13.97
C LEU A 316 10.60 -19.67 12.92
N GLY A 317 9.60 -20.53 13.12
CA GLY A 317 9.19 -21.53 12.13
C GLY A 317 8.75 -20.89 10.81
N SER A 318 7.96 -19.82 10.86
CA SER A 318 7.58 -19.05 9.67
C SER A 318 8.81 -18.51 8.92
N THR A 319 9.74 -17.89 9.66
CA THR A 319 10.99 -17.34 9.11
C THR A 319 11.87 -18.43 8.48
N SER A 320 11.99 -19.59 9.12
CA SER A 320 12.76 -20.73 8.60
C SER A 320 12.21 -21.23 7.26
N LEU A 321 10.89 -21.36 7.12
CA LEU A 321 10.25 -21.77 5.86
C LEU A 321 10.48 -20.74 4.75
N LEU A 322 10.36 -19.44 5.08
CA LEU A 322 10.62 -18.36 4.14
C LEU A 322 12.07 -18.35 3.67
N CYS A 323 13.04 -18.55 4.57
CA CYS A 323 14.45 -18.68 4.21
C CYS A 323 14.68 -19.84 3.23
N SER A 324 14.08 -21.00 3.49
CA SER A 324 14.17 -22.16 2.60
C SER A 324 13.62 -21.87 1.21
N TRP A 325 12.51 -21.12 1.12
CA TRP A 325 11.94 -20.72 -0.16
C TRP A 325 12.86 -19.76 -0.92
N ILE A 326 13.33 -18.70 -0.26
CA ILE A 326 14.24 -17.72 -0.86
C ILE A 326 15.51 -18.41 -1.38
N ALA A 327 16.08 -19.33 -0.58
CA ALA A 327 17.27 -20.08 -0.95
C ALA A 327 17.04 -20.99 -2.17
N SER A 328 15.84 -21.57 -2.31
CA SER A 328 15.49 -22.38 -3.48
C SER A 328 15.36 -21.57 -4.78
N GLY A 329 15.15 -20.26 -4.68
CA GLY A 329 14.96 -19.34 -5.81
C GLY A 329 16.24 -18.78 -6.46
N THR A 330 17.42 -19.36 -6.19
CA THR A 330 18.73 -18.92 -6.74
C THR A 330 19.12 -17.45 -6.42
N LEU A 331 19.22 -17.13 -5.13
CA LEU A 331 20.03 -15.99 -4.65
C LEU A 331 21.17 -16.52 -3.78
N THR A 332 22.31 -16.81 -4.41
CA THR A 332 23.53 -17.26 -3.75
C THR A 332 24.32 -16.08 -3.18
N GLU A 333 23.95 -15.54 -2.02
CA GLU A 333 24.90 -14.80 -1.17
C GLU A 333 24.56 -14.99 0.32
N PRO A 334 25.51 -15.40 1.19
CA PRO A 334 25.25 -15.55 2.61
C PRO A 334 25.88 -14.42 3.42
N VAL A 335 25.12 -13.74 4.30
CA VAL A 335 25.65 -13.22 5.58
C VAL A 335 24.50 -13.17 6.61
N LEU A 336 24.71 -13.77 7.78
CA LEU A 336 23.82 -13.67 8.94
C LEU A 336 24.50 -12.81 10.02
N SER A 337 24.01 -11.59 10.23
CA SER A 337 24.24 -10.78 11.45
C SER A 337 23.02 -9.86 11.62
N GLN A 338 22.75 -9.31 12.81
CA GLN A 338 21.52 -8.58 13.25
C GLN A 338 20.79 -7.68 12.21
N GLY A 339 21.43 -7.25 11.12
CA GLY A 339 20.78 -6.80 9.87
C GLY A 339 19.94 -7.84 9.09
N VAL A 340 19.89 -9.11 9.52
CA VAL A 340 19.22 -10.24 8.82
C VAL A 340 17.76 -9.96 8.48
N LYS A 341 16.98 -9.31 9.36
CA LYS A 341 15.55 -9.09 9.09
C LYS A 341 15.33 -8.13 7.94
N ASN A 342 16.03 -6.99 7.95
CA ASN A 342 15.94 -6.01 6.86
C ASN A 342 16.49 -6.60 5.56
N GLU A 343 17.57 -7.37 5.65
CA GLU A 343 18.16 -8.06 4.51
C GLU A 343 17.22 -9.14 3.96
N MET A 344 16.57 -9.92 4.81
CA MET A 344 15.62 -10.96 4.43
C MET A 344 14.35 -10.39 3.83
N ALA A 345 13.78 -9.33 4.41
CA ALA A 345 12.61 -8.63 3.85
C ALA A 345 12.93 -8.08 2.45
N SER A 346 14.09 -7.45 2.29
CA SER A 346 14.56 -6.93 1.00
C SER A 346 14.80 -8.05 -0.03
N ARG A 347 15.42 -9.16 0.39
CA ARG A 347 15.64 -10.35 -0.47
C ARG A 347 14.31 -10.98 -0.87
N PHE A 348 13.40 -11.18 0.08
CA PHE A 348 12.06 -11.70 -0.18
C PHE A 348 11.31 -10.80 -1.18
N ALA A 349 11.27 -9.49 -0.92
CA ALA A 349 10.64 -8.53 -1.82
C ALA A 349 11.26 -8.58 -3.21
N THR A 350 12.58 -8.69 -3.31
CA THR A 350 13.29 -8.81 -4.59
C THR A 350 12.90 -10.07 -5.37
N VAL A 351 12.92 -11.25 -4.73
CA VAL A 351 12.50 -12.52 -5.36
C VAL A 351 11.03 -12.45 -5.76
N ALA A 352 10.17 -12.03 -4.84
CA ALA A 352 8.73 -12.00 -5.04
C ALA A 352 8.31 -11.01 -6.15
N LEU A 353 8.96 -9.84 -6.23
CA LEU A 353 8.72 -8.85 -7.30
C LEU A 353 9.28 -9.31 -8.64
N ARG A 354 10.45 -9.97 -8.66
CA ARG A 354 11.06 -10.47 -9.90
C ARG A 354 10.24 -11.57 -10.55
N GLU A 355 9.78 -12.52 -9.75
CA GLU A 355 9.05 -13.71 -10.23
C GLU A 355 7.54 -13.51 -10.34
N TYR A 356 7.02 -12.34 -9.97
CA TYR A 356 5.57 -12.10 -9.82
C TYR A 356 4.93 -13.24 -9.02
N ALA A 357 5.59 -13.61 -7.92
CA ALA A 357 5.22 -14.78 -7.14
C ALA A 357 3.75 -14.69 -6.75
N ASP A 358 3.04 -15.80 -6.89
CA ASP A 358 1.62 -15.83 -6.62
C ASP A 358 1.37 -15.72 -5.11
N ALA A 359 0.52 -14.78 -4.71
CA ALA A 359 0.19 -14.55 -3.30
C ALA A 359 -0.37 -15.80 -2.61
N ALA A 360 -1.06 -16.66 -3.36
CA ALA A 360 -1.60 -17.89 -2.80
C ALA A 360 -0.80 -19.14 -3.16
N THR A 361 0.47 -18.98 -3.53
CA THR A 361 1.41 -20.10 -3.57
C THR A 361 1.56 -20.70 -2.18
N THR A 362 1.58 -22.03 -2.12
CA THR A 362 1.86 -22.77 -0.88
C THR A 362 3.21 -23.46 -0.93
N ILE A 363 3.86 -23.59 0.23
CA ILE A 363 5.11 -24.33 0.41
C ILE A 363 4.90 -25.28 1.56
N SER A 364 5.05 -26.59 1.31
CA SER A 364 4.77 -27.62 2.32
C SER A 364 3.38 -27.47 2.97
N GLY A 365 2.40 -26.99 2.20
CA GLY A 365 1.03 -26.73 2.69
C GLY A 365 0.83 -25.43 3.47
N TYR A 366 1.77 -24.47 3.39
CA TYR A 366 1.64 -23.15 4.01
C TYR A 366 1.62 -22.03 2.97
N PHE A 367 0.67 -21.12 3.06
CA PHE A 367 0.56 -19.92 2.22
C PHE A 367 1.68 -18.93 2.49
N LEU A 368 2.47 -18.67 1.46
CA LEU A 368 3.67 -17.84 1.55
C LEU A 368 3.36 -16.40 2.00
N ALA A 369 2.25 -15.81 1.50
CA ALA A 369 1.85 -14.46 1.88
C ALA A 369 1.59 -14.30 3.38
N ILE A 370 0.92 -15.29 3.99
CA ILE A 370 0.58 -15.26 5.42
C ILE A 370 1.86 -15.39 6.26
N LEU A 371 2.75 -16.31 5.90
CA LEU A 371 4.03 -16.48 6.58
C LEU A 371 4.86 -15.19 6.53
N ALA A 372 4.91 -14.56 5.36
CA ALA A 372 5.74 -13.38 5.10
C ALA A 372 5.28 -12.09 5.80
N LEU A 373 4.08 -12.06 6.39
CA LEU A 373 3.57 -10.88 7.11
C LEU A 373 4.55 -10.39 8.19
N ARG A 374 5.29 -11.28 8.86
CA ARG A 374 6.27 -10.92 9.90
C ARG A 374 7.60 -10.40 9.37
N LEU A 375 7.90 -10.57 8.08
CA LEU A 375 9.10 -9.98 7.48
C LEU A 375 8.97 -8.47 7.35
N PHE A 376 7.74 -7.97 7.26
CA PHE A 376 7.46 -6.58 7.00
C PHE A 376 6.77 -5.97 8.22
N MET A 377 7.30 -4.84 8.67
CA MET A 377 6.65 -4.08 9.71
C MET A 377 5.84 -2.98 9.07
N ALA A 378 4.63 -2.76 9.59
CA ALA A 378 3.75 -1.68 9.16
C ALA A 378 4.47 -0.33 9.13
N ASP A 379 5.30 -0.04 10.14
CA ASP A 379 6.06 1.20 10.30
C ASP A 379 7.30 1.32 9.39
N ARG A 380 7.66 0.27 8.65
CA ARG A 380 8.78 0.24 7.70
C ARG A 380 8.32 -0.15 6.28
N PRO A 381 7.38 0.57 5.67
CA PRO A 381 6.88 0.22 4.33
C PRO A 381 7.93 0.40 3.23
N HIS A 382 9.04 1.07 3.50
CA HIS A 382 10.17 1.20 2.58
C HIS A 382 10.92 -0.13 2.35
N ASP A 383 10.78 -1.12 3.24
CA ASP A 383 11.41 -2.44 3.12
C ASP A 383 10.87 -3.25 1.93
N PHE A 384 9.70 -2.88 1.40
CA PHE A 384 9.13 -3.45 0.17
C PHE A 384 9.79 -2.96 -1.12
N TYR A 385 10.73 -2.01 -1.02
CA TYR A 385 11.37 -1.37 -2.16
C TYR A 385 12.86 -1.68 -2.19
N PRO A 386 13.44 -1.95 -3.38
CA PRO A 386 14.86 -2.22 -3.53
C PRO A 386 15.70 -0.97 -3.25
N GLU A 387 16.88 -1.15 -2.66
CA GLU A 387 17.81 -0.06 -2.35
C GLU A 387 18.44 0.57 -3.59
N GLY A 388 18.72 -0.23 -4.62
CA GLY A 388 19.28 0.22 -5.89
C GLY A 388 18.24 0.42 -6.98
N GLN A 389 18.62 1.10 -8.05
CA GLN A 389 17.89 1.00 -9.32
C GLN A 389 17.79 -0.49 -9.66
N GLN A 390 16.56 -1.02 -9.73
CA GLN A 390 16.37 -2.23 -10.51
C GLN A 390 16.92 -1.88 -11.89
N ARG A 391 18.01 -2.54 -12.32
CA ARG A 391 18.26 -2.64 -13.76
C ARG A 391 16.93 -3.02 -14.34
N SER A 392 16.46 -2.28 -15.35
CA SER A 392 15.18 -2.53 -15.98
C SER A 392 15.23 -3.93 -16.61
N HIS A 393 15.11 -4.96 -15.79
CA HIS A 393 14.70 -6.26 -16.21
C HIS A 393 13.27 -5.99 -16.61
N GLY A 394 13.08 -5.81 -17.92
CA GLY A 394 11.76 -5.61 -18.48
C GLY A 394 10.82 -6.57 -17.79
N THR A 395 9.64 -6.05 -17.40
CA THR A 395 8.51 -6.81 -16.87
C THR A 395 8.63 -8.24 -17.37
N ASN A 396 8.91 -9.22 -16.48
CA ASN A 396 9.00 -10.61 -16.90
C ASN A 396 7.65 -10.93 -17.54
N PHE A 397 7.61 -10.87 -18.86
CA PHE A 397 6.36 -10.70 -19.59
C PHE A 397 5.46 -11.92 -19.37
N ALA A 398 6.08 -13.09 -19.29
CA ALA A 398 5.44 -14.34 -18.96
C ALA A 398 4.84 -14.33 -17.55
N ALA A 399 5.59 -13.85 -16.55
CA ALA A 399 5.15 -13.79 -15.17
C ALA A 399 4.02 -12.74 -14.97
N ALA A 400 4.18 -11.54 -15.53
CA ALA A 400 3.15 -10.50 -15.51
C ALA A 400 1.86 -10.94 -16.22
N LYS A 401 1.99 -11.60 -17.38
CA LYS A 401 0.86 -12.22 -18.08
C LYS A 401 0.18 -13.27 -17.22
N THR A 402 0.94 -14.14 -16.56
CA THR A 402 0.40 -15.19 -15.69
C THR A 402 -0.38 -14.58 -14.52
N ALA A 403 0.18 -13.54 -13.86
CA ALA A 403 -0.50 -12.82 -12.80
C ALA A 403 -1.84 -12.21 -13.28
N LEU A 404 -1.84 -11.50 -14.42
CA LEU A 404 -3.07 -10.94 -15.01
C LEU A 404 -4.11 -12.03 -15.32
N LEU A 405 -3.69 -13.17 -15.87
CA LEU A 405 -4.61 -14.25 -16.24
C LEU A 405 -5.17 -15.00 -15.03
N ARG A 406 -4.45 -15.00 -13.91
CA ARG A 406 -4.93 -15.50 -12.62
C ARG A 406 -5.77 -14.46 -11.88
N SER A 407 -5.60 -13.17 -12.19
CA SER A 407 -6.44 -12.13 -11.60
C SER A 407 -7.92 -12.40 -11.92
N ASN A 408 -8.79 -12.19 -10.92
CA ASN A 408 -10.21 -12.55 -10.98
C ASN A 408 -10.52 -14.07 -11.05
N ASN A 409 -9.52 -14.95 -11.01
CA ASN A 409 -9.76 -16.35 -10.74
C ASN A 409 -9.98 -16.54 -9.23
N VAL A 410 -11.21 -16.89 -8.85
CA VAL A 410 -11.57 -17.17 -7.47
C VAL A 410 -11.04 -18.52 -6.98
N ASP A 411 -10.63 -19.39 -7.91
CA ASP A 411 -10.05 -20.68 -7.59
C ASP A 411 -8.58 -20.54 -7.20
N ILE A 412 -8.33 -20.76 -5.90
CA ILE A 412 -6.99 -20.97 -5.37
C ILE A 412 -6.72 -22.47 -5.35
N ARG A 413 -5.81 -22.94 -6.21
CA ARG A 413 -5.35 -24.33 -6.16
C ARG A 413 -4.16 -24.43 -5.21
N ILE A 414 -4.21 -25.40 -4.30
CA ILE A 414 -2.99 -25.82 -3.61
C ILE A 414 -2.18 -26.62 -4.62
N GLU A 415 -1.19 -25.96 -5.20
CA GLU A 415 -0.12 -26.68 -5.88
C GLU A 415 0.77 -27.23 -4.76
N THR A 416 0.69 -28.55 -4.53
CA THR A 416 1.76 -29.25 -3.83
C THR A 416 3.01 -29.02 -4.66
N ALA A 417 3.88 -28.12 -4.20
CA ALA A 417 5.15 -27.86 -4.84
C ALA A 417 5.78 -29.22 -5.16
N ALA A 418 5.95 -29.52 -6.45
CA ALA A 418 6.83 -30.60 -6.85
C ALA A 418 8.16 -30.33 -6.14
N THR A 419 8.76 -31.39 -5.61
CA THR A 419 10.08 -31.42 -4.99
C THR A 419 11.04 -30.40 -5.61
N PRO A 420 11.89 -29.72 -4.81
CA PRO A 420 12.69 -28.58 -5.26
C PRO A 420 13.45 -28.93 -6.53
N GLY A 421 13.14 -28.25 -7.64
CA GLY A 421 13.78 -28.51 -8.94
C GLY A 421 12.98 -28.18 -10.20
N THR A 422 11.70 -27.82 -10.11
CA THR A 422 10.90 -27.43 -11.29
C THR A 422 10.14 -26.13 -11.06
N TYR A 423 10.86 -25.02 -11.11
CA TYR A 423 10.26 -23.74 -11.49
C TYR A 423 10.60 -23.53 -12.98
N HIS A 424 9.59 -23.47 -13.85
CA HIS A 424 9.73 -23.19 -15.28
C HIS A 424 9.54 -21.71 -15.57
#